data_AF-A0A2P6U566-F1
#
_entry.id   AF-A0A2P6U566-F1
#
_cell.length_a   1.000
_cell.length_b   1.000
_cell.length_c   1.000
_cell.angle_alpha   90.00
_cell.angle_beta   90.00
_cell.angle_gamma   90.00
#
_symmetry.space_group_name_H-M   'P 1'
#
loop_
_entity.id
_entity.type
_entity.pdbx_description
1 polymer ?
#
loop_
_entity_poly.entity_id
_entity_poly.type
_entity_poly.pdbx_seq_one_letter_code
_entity_poly.pdbx_strand_id
1 'polypeptide(L)'
;MVPADTDLVVLEFSINDDYYGGDRATYEQLLRKLLQLGRAVVTLHHYQYNVRRIQDTALGMPKGVFWWGPEQHYSLLAQYYDIPSVSIASAAWRLMAAGVEGFKVDKYDTANPSPTVPPNVVAPRNESASYFFSDPHHPGDQGHKVLAEALAAPLLRAVGEVQAQRLLPPSTLSALLLPTGAKSSRIAYRRTHARLLDLPPPMLPGNYEKRTLFCAMPADLKQVVKAASGFQYRAERPNATDFVRQKWGYSAFDPGDWLELEIDTRLDGHNASNTSQPVLVAFGCLHSYEHMGVAEATCTLW
;
A
#
# COMPACT_ATOMS: atom_id res chain seq x y z
N MET A 1 12.67 -2.84 5.42
CA MET A 1 12.29 -4.27 5.52
C MET A 1 11.32 -4.45 6.67
N VAL A 2 10.44 -5.46 6.61
CA VAL A 2 9.54 -5.82 7.71
C VAL A 2 10.35 -6.44 8.87
N PRO A 3 10.21 -5.97 10.11
CA PRO A 3 10.89 -6.55 11.28
C PRO A 3 10.65 -8.07 11.43
N ALA A 4 11.65 -8.80 11.93
CA ALA A 4 11.60 -10.26 12.04
C ALA A 4 10.55 -10.76 13.04
N ASP A 5 10.09 -9.91 13.96
CA ASP A 5 9.07 -10.16 14.97
C ASP A 5 7.67 -9.68 14.56
N THR A 6 7.49 -9.23 13.31
CA THR A 6 6.17 -8.80 12.84
C THR A 6 5.22 -9.98 12.67
N ASP A 7 4.09 -10.02 13.38
CA ASP A 7 3.09 -11.09 13.24
C ASP A 7 2.11 -10.85 12.09
N LEU A 8 1.72 -9.59 11.88
CA LEU A 8 0.71 -9.15 10.94
C LEU A 8 1.22 -7.98 10.09
N VAL A 9 1.06 -8.09 8.78
CA VAL A 9 1.34 -7.04 7.81
C VAL A 9 0.03 -6.60 7.15
N VAL A 10 -0.20 -5.29 7.15
CA VAL A 10 -1.32 -4.67 6.42
C VAL A 10 -0.79 -4.04 5.15
N LEU A 11 -1.35 -4.43 4.00
CA LEU A 11 -1.01 -3.85 2.70
C LEU A 11 -2.09 -2.88 2.27
N GLU A 12 -1.72 -1.61 2.07
CA GLU A 12 -2.59 -0.54 1.57
C GLU A 12 -1.80 0.26 0.53
N PHE A 13 -2.20 0.13 -0.73
CA PHE A 13 -1.61 0.85 -1.87
C PHE A 13 -2.69 1.27 -2.88
N SER A 14 -3.97 1.12 -2.53
CA SER A 14 -5.08 1.17 -3.50
C SER A 14 -5.31 2.58 -4.06
N ILE A 15 -4.77 3.58 -3.38
CA ILE A 15 -4.82 4.99 -3.77
C ILE A 15 -3.45 5.56 -4.19
N ASN A 16 -2.38 4.79 -3.98
CA ASN A 16 -1.01 5.18 -4.28
C ASN A 16 -0.59 4.71 -5.68
N ASP A 17 -1.02 3.51 -6.04
CA ASP A 17 -0.59 2.86 -7.26
C ASP A 17 -1.43 3.29 -8.47
N ASP A 18 -0.84 3.20 -9.65
CA ASP A 18 -1.50 3.42 -10.92
C ASP A 18 -2.17 2.13 -11.40
N TYR A 19 -3.42 2.25 -11.86
CA TYR A 19 -4.19 1.14 -12.39
C TYR A 19 -3.57 0.55 -13.67
N TYR A 20 -2.98 1.42 -14.51
CA TYR A 20 -2.39 1.03 -15.80
C TYR A 20 -0.88 0.76 -15.74
N GLY A 21 -0.26 1.00 -14.57
CA GLY A 21 1.17 0.88 -14.38
C GLY A 21 1.67 -0.55 -14.15
N GLY A 22 3.00 -0.68 -14.01
CA GLY A 22 3.66 -1.92 -13.58
C GLY A 22 3.39 -2.30 -12.12
N ASP A 23 2.65 -1.45 -11.38
CA ASP A 23 2.42 -1.58 -9.94
C ASP A 23 1.72 -2.87 -9.57
N ARG A 24 0.83 -3.38 -10.43
CA ARG A 24 0.19 -4.68 -10.22
C ARG A 24 1.21 -5.83 -10.10
N ALA A 25 2.25 -5.80 -10.93
CA ALA A 25 3.30 -6.80 -10.90
C ALA A 25 4.13 -6.68 -9.61
N THR A 26 4.52 -5.45 -9.26
CA THR A 26 5.27 -5.14 -8.03
C THR A 26 4.49 -5.50 -6.76
N TYR A 27 3.19 -5.20 -6.72
CA TYR A 27 2.30 -5.53 -5.62
C TYR A 27 2.22 -7.05 -5.41
N GLU A 28 2.05 -7.82 -6.48
CA GLU A 28 2.07 -9.29 -6.37
C GLU A 28 3.43 -9.80 -5.87
N GLN A 29 4.55 -9.28 -6.39
CA GLN A 29 5.88 -9.69 -5.91
C GLN A 29 6.06 -9.40 -4.41
N LEU A 30 5.61 -8.22 -3.95
CA LEU A 30 5.61 -7.85 -2.53
C LEU A 30 4.75 -8.81 -1.71
N LEU A 31 3.52 -9.06 -2.13
CA LEU A 31 2.59 -9.95 -1.46
C LEU A 31 3.18 -11.37 -1.31
N ARG A 32 3.70 -11.93 -2.40
CA ARG A 32 4.35 -13.25 -2.39
C ARG A 32 5.53 -13.29 -1.44
N LYS A 33 6.39 -12.27 -1.45
CA LYS A 33 7.54 -12.16 -0.55
C LYS A 33 7.10 -12.15 0.92
N LEU A 34 6.04 -11.43 1.26
CA LEU A 34 5.51 -11.39 2.63
C LEU A 34 4.94 -12.76 3.07
N LEU A 35 4.24 -13.45 2.17
CA LEU A 35 3.71 -14.78 2.44
C LEU A 35 4.80 -15.84 2.60
N GLN A 36 5.88 -15.76 1.81
CA GLN A 36 7.06 -16.62 1.95
C GLN A 36 7.79 -16.42 3.28
N LEU A 37 7.72 -15.21 3.86
CA LEU A 37 8.24 -14.94 5.20
C LEU A 37 7.38 -15.54 6.33
N GLY A 38 6.28 -16.22 5.99
CA GLY A 38 5.38 -16.88 6.95
C GLY A 38 4.52 -15.91 7.75
N ARG A 39 4.31 -14.68 7.25
CA ARG A 39 3.58 -13.63 7.96
C ARG A 39 2.09 -13.68 7.66
N ALA A 40 1.26 -13.30 8.63
CA ALA A 40 -0.13 -13.01 8.34
C ALA A 40 -0.20 -11.72 7.52
N VAL A 41 -0.96 -11.73 6.43
CA VAL A 41 -1.13 -10.58 5.55
C VAL A 41 -2.61 -10.28 5.41
N VAL A 42 -2.97 -9.00 5.51
CA VAL A 42 -4.32 -8.49 5.23
C VAL A 42 -4.20 -7.33 4.25
N THR A 43 -5.05 -7.31 3.23
CA THR A 43 -5.16 -6.16 2.34
C THR A 43 -6.23 -5.21 2.84
N LEU A 44 -5.87 -3.94 2.98
CA LEU A 44 -6.80 -2.84 3.24
C LEU A 44 -6.89 -1.98 1.98
N HIS A 45 -8.09 -1.68 1.53
CA HIS A 45 -8.33 -0.77 0.42
C HIS A 45 -8.89 0.54 0.95
N HIS A 46 -8.06 1.58 0.93
CA HIS A 46 -8.54 2.95 1.11
C HIS A 46 -9.33 3.39 -0.14
N TYR A 47 -10.20 4.38 0.03
CA TYR A 47 -11.09 4.87 -1.03
C TYR A 47 -11.10 6.39 -1.07
N GLN A 48 -11.04 6.96 -2.28
CA GLN A 48 -11.03 8.40 -2.53
C GLN A 48 -12.30 8.83 -3.26
N TYR A 49 -13.26 9.42 -2.53
CA TYR A 49 -14.55 9.81 -3.11
C TYR A 49 -14.42 10.99 -4.09
N ASN A 50 -13.58 11.98 -3.76
CA ASN A 50 -13.54 13.27 -4.46
C ASN A 50 -12.45 13.38 -5.53
N VAL A 51 -11.67 12.33 -5.74
CA VAL A 51 -10.53 12.36 -6.67
C VAL A 51 -10.98 11.96 -8.06
N ARG A 52 -10.80 12.87 -9.01
CA ARG A 52 -10.94 12.56 -10.45
C ARG A 52 -9.59 12.11 -10.97
N ARG A 53 -9.28 10.83 -10.88
CA ARG A 53 -8.04 10.28 -11.45
C ARG A 53 -8.31 9.61 -12.78
N ILE A 54 -8.53 10.35 -13.87
CA ILE A 54 -8.34 9.74 -15.19
C ILE A 54 -7.48 10.70 -16.02
N GLN A 55 -6.39 10.16 -16.58
CA GLN A 55 -5.52 10.83 -17.57
C GLN A 55 -6.29 11.13 -18.87
N ASP A 56 -7.39 10.43 -19.13
CA ASP A 56 -8.40 10.81 -20.10
C ASP A 56 -9.31 11.94 -19.57
N THR A 57 -8.81 13.17 -19.70
CA THR A 57 -9.56 14.40 -19.41
C THR A 57 -10.86 14.50 -20.22
N ALA A 58 -11.05 13.69 -21.26
CA ALA A 58 -12.27 13.70 -22.07
C ALA A 58 -13.45 12.97 -21.41
N LEU A 59 -13.20 12.02 -20.50
CA LEU A 59 -14.26 11.23 -19.86
C LEU A 59 -14.86 11.86 -18.60
N GLY A 60 -14.22 12.90 -18.05
CA GLY A 60 -14.82 13.74 -17.01
C GLY A 60 -15.48 12.97 -15.86
N MET A 61 -14.82 11.93 -15.34
CA MET A 61 -15.42 11.04 -14.35
C MET A 61 -16.10 11.81 -13.21
N PRO A 62 -17.36 11.46 -12.88
CA PRO A 62 -18.04 12.07 -11.75
C PRO A 62 -17.31 11.73 -10.44
N LYS A 63 -17.48 12.57 -9.42
CA LYS A 63 -17.04 12.23 -8.06
C LYS A 63 -17.85 11.02 -7.57
N GLY A 64 -17.27 10.24 -6.67
CA GLY A 64 -17.97 9.16 -5.99
C GLY A 64 -18.23 7.93 -6.86
N VAL A 65 -17.39 7.62 -7.85
CA VAL A 65 -17.51 6.35 -8.57
C VAL A 65 -17.12 5.21 -7.63
N PHE A 66 -18.04 4.28 -7.39
CA PHE A 66 -17.82 3.13 -6.50
C PHE A 66 -16.65 2.25 -6.95
N TRP A 67 -16.59 1.98 -8.24
CA TRP A 67 -15.57 1.12 -8.83
C TRP A 67 -14.40 1.99 -9.28
N TRP A 68 -13.24 1.83 -8.66
CA TRP A 68 -12.09 2.65 -8.99
C TRP A 68 -10.75 1.99 -8.62
N GLY A 69 -9.75 2.19 -9.48
CA GLY A 69 -8.34 2.06 -9.14
C GLY A 69 -7.79 0.63 -9.00
N PRO A 70 -6.54 0.52 -8.50
CA PRO A 70 -5.85 -0.75 -8.25
C PRO A 70 -6.60 -1.74 -7.34
N GLU A 71 -7.58 -1.29 -6.56
CA GLU A 71 -8.36 -2.11 -5.62
C GLU A 71 -8.91 -3.38 -6.27
N GLN A 72 -9.43 -3.32 -7.50
CA GLN A 72 -9.98 -4.50 -8.18
C GLN A 72 -8.91 -5.56 -8.44
N HIS A 73 -7.74 -5.13 -8.91
CA HIS A 73 -6.61 -6.03 -9.14
C HIS A 73 -6.09 -6.61 -7.83
N TYR A 74 -6.03 -5.80 -6.78
CA TYR A 74 -5.49 -6.20 -5.48
C TYR A 74 -6.46 -7.11 -4.73
N SER A 75 -7.76 -6.90 -4.88
CA SER A 75 -8.81 -7.81 -4.40
C SER A 75 -8.73 -9.16 -5.08
N LEU A 76 -8.48 -9.19 -6.40
CA LEU A 76 -8.30 -10.44 -7.15
C LEU A 76 -7.03 -11.18 -6.72
N LEU A 77 -5.92 -10.48 -6.54
CA LEU A 77 -4.70 -11.05 -5.97
C LEU A 77 -4.94 -11.60 -4.56
N ALA A 78 -5.65 -10.84 -3.72
CA ALA A 78 -5.97 -11.28 -2.37
C ALA A 78 -6.75 -12.61 -2.37
N GLN A 79 -7.76 -12.73 -3.24
CA GLN A 79 -8.51 -13.98 -3.42
C GLN A 79 -7.64 -15.13 -3.94
N TYR A 80 -6.77 -14.85 -4.92
CA TYR A 80 -5.86 -15.86 -5.49
C TYR A 80 -4.90 -16.45 -4.44
N TYR A 81 -4.37 -15.59 -3.57
CA TYR A 81 -3.45 -15.95 -2.49
C TYR A 81 -4.15 -16.33 -1.18
N ASP A 82 -5.48 -16.35 -1.16
CA ASP A 82 -6.30 -16.71 0.01
C ASP A 82 -6.01 -15.84 1.24
N ILE A 83 -5.85 -14.52 1.02
CA ILE A 83 -5.65 -13.55 2.09
C ILE A 83 -6.91 -12.68 2.30
N PRO A 84 -7.23 -12.27 3.54
CA PRO A 84 -8.33 -11.35 3.80
C PRO A 84 -8.11 -10.01 3.11
N SER A 85 -9.17 -9.47 2.51
CA SER A 85 -9.22 -8.12 1.93
C SER A 85 -10.44 -7.37 2.46
N VAL A 86 -10.24 -6.12 2.86
CA VAL A 86 -11.29 -5.22 3.36
C VAL A 86 -11.27 -3.91 2.59
N SER A 87 -12.45 -3.37 2.26
CA SER A 87 -12.60 -2.22 1.37
C SER A 87 -13.48 -1.14 1.98
N ILE A 88 -12.96 0.10 1.98
CA ILE A 88 -13.74 1.28 2.38
C ILE A 88 -14.82 1.59 1.36
N ALA A 89 -14.58 1.37 0.06
CA ALA A 89 -15.61 1.52 -0.96
C ALA A 89 -16.82 0.61 -0.62
N SER A 90 -16.55 -0.66 -0.35
CA SER A 90 -17.60 -1.63 0.00
C SER A 90 -18.30 -1.31 1.34
N ALA A 91 -17.55 -0.83 2.34
CA ALA A 91 -18.07 -0.58 3.68
C ALA A 91 -18.85 0.75 3.81
N ALA A 92 -18.37 1.81 3.17
CA ALA A 92 -18.77 3.18 3.49
C ALA A 92 -19.29 3.99 2.30
N TRP A 93 -19.10 3.54 1.05
CA TRP A 93 -19.48 4.34 -0.14
C TRP A 93 -20.96 4.74 -0.13
N ARG A 94 -21.87 3.84 0.24
CA ARG A 94 -23.31 4.15 0.29
C ARG A 94 -23.64 5.22 1.32
N LEU A 95 -22.93 5.23 2.45
CA LEU A 95 -23.08 6.24 3.50
C LEU A 95 -22.59 7.60 2.99
N MET A 96 -21.46 7.60 2.26
CA MET A 96 -20.93 8.81 1.62
C MET A 96 -21.88 9.35 0.54
N ALA A 97 -22.37 8.47 -0.33
CA ALA A 97 -23.31 8.82 -1.40
C ALA A 97 -24.63 9.39 -0.86
N ALA A 98 -25.07 8.92 0.31
CA ALA A 98 -26.27 9.41 0.98
C ALA A 98 -26.03 10.64 1.87
N GLY A 99 -24.78 11.09 2.04
CA GLY A 99 -24.46 12.25 2.88
C GLY A 99 -24.73 12.04 4.38
N VAL A 100 -24.60 10.81 4.87
CA VAL A 100 -24.81 10.47 6.27
C VAL A 100 -23.79 11.20 7.15
N GLU A 101 -24.21 11.66 8.34
CA GLU A 101 -23.29 12.27 9.32
C GLU A 101 -22.09 11.36 9.61
N GLY A 102 -20.88 11.92 9.56
CA GLY A 102 -19.62 11.20 9.67
C GLY A 102 -19.09 10.64 8.34
N PHE A 103 -19.92 10.69 7.29
CA PHE A 103 -19.58 10.22 5.95
C PHE A 103 -19.77 11.30 4.88
N LYS A 104 -20.05 12.55 5.27
CA LYS A 104 -20.17 13.65 4.30
C LYS A 104 -18.85 13.87 3.55
N VAL A 105 -18.98 14.23 2.28
CA VAL A 105 -17.86 14.35 1.32
C VAL A 105 -17.92 15.65 0.51
N ASP A 106 -18.90 16.52 0.77
CA ASP A 106 -19.03 17.83 0.13
C ASP A 106 -18.02 18.86 0.67
N LYS A 107 -17.50 18.64 1.89
CA LYS A 107 -16.42 19.44 2.50
C LYS A 107 -15.38 18.53 3.16
N TYR A 108 -14.32 19.13 3.68
CA TYR A 108 -13.22 18.46 4.36
C TYR A 108 -13.12 18.86 5.84
N ASP A 109 -12.89 17.87 6.70
CA ASP A 109 -12.55 18.04 8.11
C ASP A 109 -11.08 18.42 8.26
N THR A 110 -10.79 19.69 8.56
CA THR A 110 -9.40 20.09 8.78
C THR A 110 -9.25 20.86 10.07
N ALA A 111 -8.81 20.17 11.11
CA ALA A 111 -8.15 20.81 12.25
C ALA A 111 -6.87 21.57 11.83
N ASN A 112 -6.26 21.22 10.68
CA ASN A 112 -5.17 21.95 10.00
C ASN A 112 -5.33 21.82 8.46
N PRO A 113 -5.88 22.81 7.75
CA PRO A 113 -6.15 22.68 6.32
C PRO A 113 -4.87 22.52 5.51
N SER A 114 -4.87 21.57 4.58
CA SER A 114 -3.87 21.57 3.51
C SER A 114 -3.98 22.90 2.76
N PRO A 115 -2.86 23.60 2.48
CA PRO A 115 -2.88 24.88 1.77
C PRO A 115 -3.46 24.78 0.35
N THR A 116 -3.61 23.56 -0.17
CA THR A 116 -4.20 23.28 -1.49
C THR A 116 -5.72 23.16 -1.48
N VAL A 117 -6.37 23.19 -0.31
CA VAL A 117 -7.83 23.06 -0.18
C VAL A 117 -8.48 24.44 -0.17
N PRO A 118 -9.39 24.76 -1.11
CA PRO A 118 -10.10 26.03 -1.12
C PRO A 118 -10.92 26.26 0.15
N PRO A 119 -10.93 27.47 0.74
CA PRO A 119 -11.64 27.74 2.00
C PRO A 119 -13.15 27.41 1.97
N ASN A 120 -13.78 27.52 0.81
CA ASN A 120 -15.21 27.27 0.64
C ASN A 120 -15.61 25.78 0.69
N VAL A 121 -14.63 24.86 0.66
CA VAL A 121 -14.86 23.40 0.83
C VAL A 121 -14.30 22.88 2.15
N VAL A 122 -14.01 23.78 3.09
CA VAL A 122 -13.61 23.44 4.46
C VAL A 122 -14.84 23.43 5.35
N ALA A 123 -15.00 22.39 6.16
CA ALA A 123 -16.09 22.31 7.13
C ALA A 123 -15.88 23.31 8.28
N PRO A 124 -16.95 23.96 8.80
CA PRO A 124 -16.89 24.65 10.07
C PRO A 124 -16.38 23.71 11.18
N ARG A 125 -15.57 24.22 12.11
CA ARG A 125 -14.93 23.40 13.15
C ARG A 125 -15.92 22.61 14.03
N ASN A 126 -17.11 23.14 14.25
CA ASN A 126 -18.19 22.47 14.98
C ASN A 126 -18.91 21.38 14.18
N GLU A 127 -18.65 21.29 12.87
CA GLU A 127 -19.20 20.28 11.94
C GLU A 127 -18.16 19.28 11.46
N SER A 128 -16.88 19.44 11.83
CA SER A 128 -15.75 18.58 11.41
C SER A 128 -16.05 17.08 11.51
N ALA A 129 -16.65 16.64 12.62
CA ALA A 129 -16.96 15.23 12.86
C ALA A 129 -17.99 14.64 11.87
N SER A 130 -18.69 15.47 11.11
CA SER A 130 -19.65 15.06 10.09
C SER A 130 -18.99 14.61 8.78
N TYR A 131 -17.71 14.91 8.57
CA TYR A 131 -17.01 14.73 7.31
C TYR A 131 -15.97 13.61 7.36
N PHE A 132 -15.86 12.86 6.26
CA PHE A 132 -15.01 11.66 6.23
C PHE A 132 -13.54 11.98 5.94
N PHE A 133 -13.27 13.00 5.12
CA PHE A 133 -11.96 13.30 4.56
C PHE A 133 -11.41 14.62 5.10
N SER A 134 -10.09 14.71 5.25
CA SER A 134 -9.37 15.94 5.60
C SER A 134 -8.86 16.70 4.40
N ASP A 135 -8.69 16.03 3.26
CA ASP A 135 -8.46 16.69 1.97
C ASP A 135 -9.00 15.76 0.87
N PRO A 136 -8.80 16.04 -0.43
CA PRO A 136 -9.33 15.16 -1.48
C PRO A 136 -8.88 13.69 -1.37
N HIS A 137 -7.73 13.41 -0.74
CA HIS A 137 -7.08 12.11 -0.71
C HIS A 137 -7.09 11.45 0.67
N HIS A 138 -6.87 12.23 1.72
CA HIS A 138 -6.60 11.73 3.07
C HIS A 138 -7.88 11.69 3.90
N PRO A 139 -8.10 10.61 4.67
CA PRO A 139 -9.19 10.57 5.64
C PRO A 139 -8.99 11.64 6.73
N GLY A 140 -10.09 12.13 7.29
CA GLY A 140 -10.08 12.85 8.57
C GLY A 140 -10.07 11.88 9.73
N ASP A 141 -10.26 12.37 10.95
CA ASP A 141 -10.29 11.53 12.15
C ASP A 141 -11.38 10.45 12.06
N GLN A 142 -12.55 10.83 11.54
CA GLN A 142 -13.66 9.89 11.33
C GLN A 142 -13.32 8.83 10.27
N GLY A 143 -12.72 9.22 9.14
CA GLY A 143 -12.29 8.28 8.12
C GLY A 143 -11.24 7.29 8.63
N HIS A 144 -10.29 7.76 9.46
CA HIS A 144 -9.30 6.89 10.10
C HIS A 144 -9.93 5.89 11.07
N LYS A 145 -10.97 6.27 11.83
CA LYS A 145 -11.73 5.33 12.67
C LYS A 145 -12.39 4.23 11.84
N VAL A 146 -13.02 4.60 10.73
CA VAL A 146 -13.67 3.62 9.83
C VAL A 146 -12.65 2.67 9.21
N LEU A 147 -11.47 3.15 8.80
CA LEU A 147 -10.35 2.32 8.35
C LEU A 147 -9.89 1.34 9.44
N ALA A 148 -9.74 1.81 10.68
CA ALA A 148 -9.35 0.98 11.81
C ALA A 148 -10.41 -0.09 12.13
N GLU A 149 -11.70 0.26 12.12
CA GLU A 149 -12.80 -0.68 12.34
C GLU A 149 -12.89 -1.74 11.24
N ALA A 150 -12.76 -1.33 9.97
CA ALA A 150 -12.75 -2.25 8.84
C ALA A 150 -11.59 -3.26 8.93
N LEU A 151 -10.41 -2.81 9.38
CA LEU A 151 -9.25 -3.67 9.60
C LEU A 151 -9.40 -4.57 10.84
N ALA A 152 -10.04 -4.08 11.91
CA ALA A 152 -10.27 -4.85 13.12
C ALA A 152 -11.25 -6.02 12.88
N ALA A 153 -12.22 -5.87 11.99
CA ALA A 153 -13.24 -6.88 11.71
C ALA A 153 -12.68 -8.28 11.34
N PRO A 154 -11.77 -8.45 10.36
CA PRO A 154 -11.18 -9.76 10.06
C PRO A 154 -10.36 -10.32 11.22
N LEU A 155 -9.66 -9.48 11.98
CA LEU A 155 -8.88 -9.91 13.15
C LEU A 155 -9.80 -10.42 14.27
N LEU A 156 -10.84 -9.66 14.62
CA LEU A 156 -11.81 -10.03 15.65
C LEU A 156 -12.54 -11.32 15.26
N ARG A 157 -12.87 -11.48 13.98
CA ARG A 157 -13.43 -12.73 13.46
C ARG A 157 -12.46 -13.89 13.65
N ALA A 158 -11.20 -13.75 13.25
CA ALA A 158 -10.19 -14.80 13.41
C ALA A 158 -9.99 -15.20 14.88
N VAL A 159 -9.96 -14.22 15.80
CA VAL A 159 -9.90 -14.47 17.24
C VAL A 159 -11.11 -15.27 17.71
N GLY A 160 -12.32 -14.87 17.31
CA GLY A 160 -13.56 -15.58 17.63
C GLY A 160 -13.56 -17.02 17.12
N GLU A 161 -13.08 -17.24 15.89
CA GLU A 161 -12.99 -18.58 15.29
C GLU A 161 -11.99 -19.48 16.04
N VAL A 162 -10.83 -18.94 16.45
CA VAL A 162 -9.84 -19.68 17.25
C VAL A 162 -10.36 -19.99 18.65
N GLN A 163 -11.06 -19.05 19.30
CA GLN A 163 -11.68 -19.29 20.60
C GLN A 163 -12.78 -20.35 20.51
N ALA A 164 -13.63 -20.28 19.47
CA ALA A 164 -14.66 -21.27 19.20
C ALA A 164 -14.06 -22.67 18.99
N GLN A 165 -12.92 -22.79 18.28
CA GLN A 165 -12.19 -24.06 18.08
C GLN A 165 -11.72 -24.71 19.38
N ARG A 166 -11.44 -23.92 20.42
CA ARG A 166 -11.00 -24.42 21.72
C ARG A 166 -12.18 -24.86 22.60
N LEU A 167 -13.33 -24.22 22.44
CA LEU A 167 -14.49 -24.39 23.32
C LEU A 167 -15.54 -25.36 22.78
N LEU A 168 -15.63 -25.49 21.45
CA LEU A 168 -16.69 -26.27 20.80
C LEU A 168 -16.15 -27.60 20.27
N PRO A 169 -16.96 -28.68 20.34
CA PRO A 169 -16.65 -29.91 19.63
C PRO A 169 -16.45 -29.64 18.12
N PRO A 170 -15.55 -30.37 17.44
CA PRO A 170 -15.32 -30.20 16.00
C PRO A 170 -16.60 -30.28 15.15
N SER A 171 -17.57 -31.10 15.55
CA SER A 171 -18.88 -31.24 14.89
C SER A 171 -19.71 -29.97 14.95
N THR A 172 -19.74 -29.29 16.10
CA THR A 172 -20.45 -28.02 16.30
C THR A 172 -19.77 -26.88 15.54
N LEU A 173 -18.44 -26.86 15.55
CA LEU A 173 -17.66 -25.87 14.81
C LEU A 173 -17.88 -25.98 13.29
N SER A 174 -17.87 -27.21 12.75
CA SER A 174 -18.21 -27.46 11.36
C SER A 174 -19.62 -26.99 10.99
N ALA A 175 -20.59 -27.11 11.90
CA ALA A 175 -21.95 -26.64 11.66
C ALA A 175 -22.09 -25.11 11.70
N LEU A 176 -21.26 -24.41 12.48
CA LEU A 176 -21.29 -22.94 12.61
C LEU A 176 -20.48 -22.20 11.53
N LEU A 177 -19.37 -22.79 11.07
CA LEU A 177 -18.49 -22.18 10.07
C LEU A 177 -18.89 -22.47 8.62
N LEU A 178 -19.81 -23.41 8.39
CA LEU A 178 -20.33 -23.72 7.06
C LEU A 178 -21.70 -23.06 6.84
N PRO A 179 -21.99 -22.57 5.62
CA PRO A 179 -23.33 -22.09 5.29
C PRO A 179 -24.36 -23.22 5.46
N THR A 180 -25.50 -22.88 6.04
CA THR A 180 -26.64 -23.78 6.29
C THR A 180 -27.09 -24.41 4.98
N GLY A 181 -26.82 -25.71 4.80
CA GLY A 181 -27.15 -26.46 3.59
C GLY A 181 -26.00 -27.29 3.00
N ALA A 182 -24.77 -27.07 3.44
CA ALA A 182 -23.64 -27.94 3.08
C ALA A 182 -23.77 -29.29 3.81
N LYS A 183 -24.25 -30.32 3.11
CA LYS A 183 -24.25 -31.70 3.61
C LYS A 183 -22.81 -32.09 4.01
N SER A 184 -22.66 -32.36 5.30
CA SER A 184 -21.52 -32.99 5.97
C SER A 184 -20.63 -33.82 5.02
N SER A 185 -19.44 -33.31 4.72
CA SER A 185 -18.23 -34.04 4.25
C SER A 185 -17.19 -33.09 3.65
N ARG A 186 -17.57 -31.88 3.23
CA ARG A 186 -16.64 -30.87 2.74
C ARG A 186 -16.44 -29.82 3.81
N ILE A 187 -15.51 -30.11 4.71
CA ILE A 187 -14.82 -29.11 5.55
C ILE A 187 -14.56 -27.88 4.67
N ALA A 188 -14.92 -26.68 5.15
CA ALA A 188 -14.62 -25.40 4.51
C ALA A 188 -13.26 -25.50 3.82
N TYR A 189 -13.19 -25.19 2.53
CA TYR A 189 -12.13 -25.55 1.56
C TYR A 189 -10.70 -25.31 2.08
N ARG A 190 -10.25 -26.13 3.03
CA ARG A 190 -8.93 -26.04 3.63
C ARG A 190 -8.04 -26.73 2.63
N ARG A 191 -7.03 -26.04 2.11
CA ARG A 191 -6.02 -26.62 1.23
C ARG A 191 -5.31 -27.74 2.01
N THR A 192 -5.84 -28.95 1.99
CA THR A 192 -5.31 -30.12 2.70
C THR A 192 -4.46 -31.00 1.78
N HIS A 193 -4.59 -30.80 0.47
CA HIS A 193 -3.77 -31.51 -0.49
C HIS A 193 -2.34 -30.97 -0.42
N ALA A 194 -1.35 -31.84 -0.23
CA ALA A 194 0.06 -31.46 -0.12
C ALA A 194 0.56 -30.49 -1.22
N ARG A 195 0.14 -30.72 -2.48
CA ARG A 195 0.44 -29.86 -3.64
C ARG A 195 -0.12 -28.42 -3.57
N LEU A 196 -1.03 -28.15 -2.63
CA LEU A 196 -1.69 -26.86 -2.43
C LEU A 196 -1.28 -26.19 -1.10
N LEU A 197 -0.35 -26.82 -0.36
CA LEU A 197 0.19 -26.25 0.88
C LEU A 197 1.22 -25.14 0.60
N ASP A 198 1.90 -25.23 -0.53
CA ASP A 198 2.82 -24.20 -0.98
C ASP A 198 2.07 -22.98 -1.54
N LEU A 199 2.76 -21.84 -1.57
CA LEU A 199 2.28 -20.65 -2.25
C LEU A 199 2.01 -20.99 -3.72
N PRO A 200 0.84 -20.65 -4.29
CA PRO A 200 0.56 -20.92 -5.70
C PRO A 200 1.61 -20.21 -6.59
N PRO A 201 1.77 -20.60 -7.87
CA PRO A 201 2.60 -19.83 -8.79
C PRO A 201 2.11 -18.37 -8.89
N PRO A 202 2.92 -17.44 -9.44
CA PRO A 202 2.43 -16.10 -9.72
C PRO A 202 1.14 -16.12 -10.54
N MET A 203 0.14 -15.33 -10.13
CA MET A 203 -1.09 -15.10 -10.86
C MET A 203 -0.80 -14.38 -12.18
N LEU A 204 0.14 -13.42 -12.16
CA LEU A 204 0.68 -12.83 -13.40
C LEU A 204 1.77 -13.75 -13.96
N PRO A 205 1.66 -14.21 -15.22
CA PRO A 205 2.64 -15.14 -15.80
C PRO A 205 4.08 -14.64 -15.69
N GLY A 206 4.95 -15.46 -15.10
CA GLY A 206 6.38 -15.15 -14.94
C GLY A 206 6.72 -14.10 -13.88
N ASN A 207 5.74 -13.58 -13.13
CA ASN A 207 5.93 -12.51 -12.16
C ASN A 207 6.44 -13.01 -10.79
N TYR A 208 7.56 -13.73 -10.82
CA TYR A 208 8.23 -14.17 -9.60
C TYR A 208 8.90 -13.01 -8.89
N GLU A 209 8.93 -13.07 -7.57
CA GLU A 209 9.58 -12.06 -6.74
C GLU A 209 11.07 -11.91 -7.11
N LYS A 210 11.48 -10.65 -7.38
CA LYS A 210 12.90 -10.33 -7.51
C LYS A 210 13.50 -10.29 -6.10
N ARG A 211 14.58 -11.05 -5.88
CA ARG A 211 15.22 -11.11 -4.56
C ARG A 211 15.93 -9.80 -4.19
N THR A 212 16.52 -9.11 -5.15
CA THR A 212 17.23 -7.85 -4.92
C THR A 212 16.27 -6.68 -4.96
N LEU A 213 15.60 -6.42 -3.84
CA LEU A 213 14.93 -5.14 -3.57
C LEU A 213 15.76 -4.43 -2.50
N PHE A 214 16.81 -3.75 -2.93
CA PHE A 214 17.51 -2.81 -2.07
C PHE A 214 16.78 -1.46 -2.16
N CYS A 215 16.27 -1.00 -1.02
CA CYS A 215 15.66 0.33 -0.90
C CYS A 215 16.47 1.11 0.13
N ALA A 216 17.40 1.94 -0.34
CA ALA A 216 18.13 2.87 0.51
C ALA A 216 17.26 4.09 0.80
N MET A 217 16.73 4.16 2.02
CA MET A 217 15.95 5.30 2.51
C MET A 217 16.68 5.98 3.67
N PRO A 218 16.42 7.29 3.88
CA PRO A 218 17.41 8.35 4.14
C PRO A 218 18.79 7.94 4.65
N ALA A 219 18.90 7.37 5.85
CA ALA A 219 20.19 7.04 6.45
C ALA A 219 20.97 5.98 5.67
N ASP A 220 20.27 5.02 5.05
CA ASP A 220 20.88 3.90 4.32
C ASP A 220 21.43 4.34 2.96
N LEU A 221 20.96 5.48 2.41
CA LEU A 221 21.49 6.03 1.16
C LEU A 221 22.97 6.37 1.26
N LYS A 222 23.45 6.75 2.45
CA LYS A 222 24.88 6.97 2.68
C LYS A 222 25.73 5.74 2.40
N GLN A 223 25.19 4.54 2.64
CA GLN A 223 25.95 3.29 2.55
C GLN A 223 26.26 2.91 1.10
N VAL A 224 25.44 3.38 0.15
CA VAL A 224 25.63 3.13 -1.28
C VAL A 224 26.33 4.27 -2.01
N VAL A 225 26.46 5.45 -1.40
CA VAL A 225 27.25 6.55 -1.98
C VAL A 225 28.73 6.26 -1.82
N LYS A 226 29.44 6.11 -2.95
CA LYS A 226 30.89 5.88 -2.96
C LYS A 226 31.70 7.16 -3.11
N ALA A 227 31.21 8.05 -3.94
CA ALA A 227 31.83 9.35 -4.16
C ALA A 227 30.78 10.40 -4.49
N ALA A 228 31.13 11.66 -4.22
CA ALA A 228 30.28 12.80 -4.50
C ALA A 228 31.14 14.04 -4.77
N SER A 229 30.66 14.92 -5.64
CA SER A 229 31.16 16.29 -5.79
C SER A 229 29.97 17.24 -5.73
N GLY A 230 30.00 18.19 -4.81
CA GLY A 230 28.94 19.19 -4.59
C GLY A 230 27.66 18.68 -3.93
N PHE A 231 27.25 17.43 -4.17
CA PHE A 231 26.17 16.78 -3.41
C PHE A 231 26.53 16.62 -1.94
N GLN A 232 25.66 17.10 -1.05
CA GLN A 232 25.83 17.03 0.40
C GLN A 232 24.66 16.28 1.04
N TYR A 233 24.96 15.40 1.99
CA TYR A 233 23.94 14.76 2.80
C TYR A 233 23.44 15.72 3.89
N ARG A 234 22.20 16.19 3.78
CA ARG A 234 21.63 17.17 4.70
C ARG A 234 20.14 16.96 4.92
N ALA A 235 19.63 17.54 6.00
CA ALA A 235 18.21 17.61 6.27
C ALA A 235 17.57 18.66 5.36
N GLU A 236 16.48 18.29 4.70
CA GLU A 236 15.63 19.24 3.97
C GLU A 236 14.87 20.17 4.94
N ARG A 237 14.53 19.66 6.13
CA ARG A 237 13.82 20.41 7.17
C ARG A 237 14.61 20.35 8.48
N PRO A 238 15.78 21.01 8.60
CA PRO A 238 16.70 20.83 9.72
C PRO A 238 16.07 21.10 11.09
N ASN A 239 15.11 22.04 11.15
CA ASN A 239 14.41 22.44 12.38
C ASN A 239 13.22 21.52 12.74
N ALA A 240 12.95 20.47 11.98
CA ALA A 240 11.87 19.54 12.31
C ALA A 240 12.22 18.69 13.55
N THR A 241 11.18 18.20 14.23
CA THR A 241 11.26 17.60 15.57
C THR A 241 12.02 16.28 15.64
N ASP A 242 12.17 15.57 14.53
CA ASP A 242 12.76 14.24 14.47
C ASP A 242 13.38 13.95 13.10
N PHE A 243 14.21 12.91 13.04
CA PHE A 243 14.95 12.52 11.84
C PHE A 243 14.06 12.24 10.63
N VAL A 244 12.88 11.64 10.83
CA VAL A 244 11.96 11.30 9.74
C VAL A 244 11.35 12.58 9.15
N ARG A 245 10.95 13.52 10.00
CA ARG A 245 10.40 14.82 9.59
C ARG A 245 11.46 15.76 9.01
N GLN A 246 12.73 15.58 9.38
CA GLN A 246 13.85 16.32 8.79
C GLN A 246 14.09 15.97 7.32
N LYS A 247 13.58 14.83 6.83
CA LYS A 247 13.64 14.41 5.41
C LYS A 247 15.06 14.48 4.85
N TRP A 248 15.96 13.74 5.48
CA TRP A 248 17.37 13.71 5.07
C TRP A 248 17.56 13.08 3.68
N GLY A 249 18.51 13.61 2.92
CA GLY A 249 18.90 13.11 1.60
C GLY A 249 20.16 13.80 1.09
N TYR A 250 20.59 13.45 -0.12
CA TYR A 250 21.65 14.17 -0.82
C TYR A 250 21.07 15.29 -1.67
N SER A 251 21.71 16.45 -1.65
CA SER A 251 21.30 17.60 -2.44
C SER A 251 22.50 18.38 -2.95
N ALA A 252 22.39 18.91 -4.16
CA ALA A 252 23.36 19.76 -4.84
C ALA A 252 22.65 21.00 -5.38
N PHE A 253 23.41 22.05 -5.70
CA PHE A 253 22.85 23.31 -6.19
C PHE A 253 23.57 23.89 -7.41
N ASP A 254 24.74 23.37 -7.75
CA ASP A 254 25.53 23.87 -8.86
C ASP A 254 25.51 22.89 -10.04
N PRO A 255 25.38 23.37 -11.29
CA PRO A 255 25.51 22.51 -12.46
C PRO A 255 26.88 21.81 -12.50
N GLY A 256 26.88 20.50 -12.74
CA GLY A 256 28.10 19.68 -12.77
C GLY A 256 28.38 18.94 -11.46
N ASP A 257 27.63 19.23 -10.39
CA ASP A 257 27.62 18.40 -9.19
C ASP A 257 27.15 16.98 -9.52
N TRP A 258 27.75 15.98 -8.88
CA TRP A 258 27.45 14.56 -9.15
C TRP A 258 27.53 13.69 -7.89
N LEU A 259 26.86 12.54 -7.96
CA LEU A 259 26.82 11.50 -6.94
C LEU A 259 27.04 10.14 -7.58
N GLU A 260 28.00 9.35 -7.07
CA GLU A 260 28.26 7.99 -7.52
C GLU A 260 27.70 6.98 -6.50
N LEU A 261 26.90 6.05 -7.00
CA LEU A 261 26.21 5.03 -6.23
C LEU A 261 26.69 3.64 -6.65
N GLU A 262 27.07 2.81 -5.68
CA GLU A 262 27.38 1.40 -5.90
C GLU A 262 26.24 0.55 -5.36
N ILE A 263 25.67 -0.27 -6.24
CA ILE A 263 24.53 -1.12 -5.93
C ILE A 263 24.87 -2.54 -6.38
N ASP A 264 24.73 -3.51 -5.49
CA ASP A 264 24.85 -4.91 -5.86
C ASP A 264 23.61 -5.34 -6.66
N THR A 265 23.81 -5.62 -7.94
CA THR A 265 22.75 -6.01 -8.88
C THR A 265 22.69 -7.52 -9.10
N ARG A 266 23.52 -8.31 -8.39
CA ARG A 266 23.53 -9.76 -8.52
C ARG A 266 22.22 -10.37 -7.99
N LEU A 267 21.71 -11.35 -8.72
CA LEU A 267 20.48 -12.09 -8.39
C LEU A 267 20.86 -13.41 -7.70
N ASP A 268 20.84 -13.46 -6.38
CA ASP A 268 21.04 -14.74 -5.67
C ASP A 268 19.71 -15.51 -5.59
N GLY A 269 19.49 -16.67 -6.25
CA GLY A 269 18.26 -17.46 -6.06
C GLY A 269 17.93 -18.52 -7.12
N HIS A 270 16.75 -19.16 -7.02
CA HIS A 270 16.31 -20.28 -7.89
C HIS A 270 16.27 -19.95 -9.40
N ASN A 271 16.31 -18.67 -9.78
CA ASN A 271 16.41 -18.19 -11.17
C ASN A 271 17.76 -17.53 -11.49
N ALA A 272 18.80 -17.71 -10.65
CA ALA A 272 20.15 -17.18 -10.89
C ALA A 272 20.78 -17.68 -12.20
N SER A 273 20.26 -18.76 -12.78
CA SER A 273 20.67 -19.25 -14.10
C SER A 273 20.16 -18.40 -15.26
N ASN A 274 19.23 -17.46 -15.04
CA ASN A 274 18.69 -16.61 -16.08
C ASN A 274 19.29 -15.20 -15.99
N THR A 275 20.56 -15.09 -16.40
CA THR A 275 21.36 -13.85 -16.44
C THR A 275 20.81 -12.77 -17.38
N SER A 276 19.69 -13.03 -18.07
CA SER A 276 19.05 -12.13 -19.02
C SER A 276 18.00 -11.19 -18.41
N GLN A 277 17.68 -11.33 -17.12
CA GLN A 277 16.64 -10.49 -16.52
C GLN A 277 17.15 -9.07 -16.19
N PRO A 278 16.42 -8.02 -16.62
CA PRO A 278 16.80 -6.65 -16.32
C PRO A 278 16.63 -6.35 -14.82
N VAL A 279 17.64 -5.67 -14.26
CA VAL A 279 17.60 -5.07 -12.92
C VAL A 279 16.96 -3.69 -13.03
N LEU A 280 15.94 -3.45 -12.20
CA LEU A 280 15.30 -2.14 -12.13
C LEU A 280 16.02 -1.32 -11.05
N VAL A 281 16.57 -0.19 -11.45
CA VAL A 281 17.07 0.84 -10.54
C VAL A 281 16.11 2.02 -10.60
N ALA A 282 15.61 2.44 -9.43
CA ALA A 282 14.68 3.55 -9.31
C ALA A 282 15.23 4.59 -8.35
N PHE A 283 15.08 5.87 -8.70
CA PHE A 283 15.48 7.00 -7.87
C PHE A 283 14.25 7.78 -7.42
N GLY A 284 14.18 8.09 -6.14
CA GLY A 284 13.21 9.06 -5.61
C GLY A 284 13.86 10.44 -5.53
N CYS A 285 13.31 11.41 -6.25
CA CYS A 285 13.72 12.81 -6.17
C CYS A 285 12.53 13.72 -5.83
N LEU A 286 12.83 14.91 -5.31
CA LEU A 286 11.82 15.94 -5.07
C LEU A 286 11.51 16.65 -6.40
N HIS A 287 10.23 16.97 -6.63
CA HIS A 287 9.76 17.66 -7.84
C HIS A 287 9.05 18.99 -7.54
N SER A 288 8.93 19.37 -6.27
CA SER A 288 7.96 20.40 -5.82
C SER A 288 8.57 21.77 -5.53
N TYR A 289 9.87 21.99 -5.75
CA TYR A 289 10.49 23.30 -5.53
C TYR A 289 10.57 24.12 -6.81
N GLU A 290 10.58 25.43 -6.65
CA GLU A 290 10.90 26.35 -7.74
C GLU A 290 12.38 26.19 -8.12
N HIS A 291 12.69 26.37 -9.40
CA HIS A 291 14.06 26.31 -9.92
C HIS A 291 14.80 24.98 -9.68
N MET A 292 14.07 23.86 -9.66
CA MET A 292 14.68 22.53 -9.60
C MET A 292 15.61 22.30 -10.80
N GLY A 293 16.82 21.81 -10.51
CA GLY A 293 17.75 21.36 -11.53
C GLY A 293 17.30 20.06 -12.21
N VAL A 294 17.98 19.71 -13.30
CA VAL A 294 17.83 18.43 -13.99
C VAL A 294 19.08 17.60 -13.72
N ALA A 295 18.89 16.32 -13.43
CA ALA A 295 19.97 15.36 -13.27
C ALA A 295 19.87 14.28 -14.35
N GLU A 296 21.01 13.86 -14.88
CA GLU A 296 21.13 12.67 -15.71
C GLU A 296 21.58 11.49 -14.83
N ALA A 297 20.97 10.33 -15.04
CA ALA A 297 21.39 9.09 -14.40
C ALA A 297 22.00 8.16 -15.46
N THR A 298 23.25 7.78 -15.26
CA THR A 298 23.96 6.81 -16.11
C THR A 298 24.38 5.61 -15.27
N CYS A 299 24.38 4.43 -15.89
CA CYS A 299 24.84 3.19 -15.26
C CYS A 299 26.12 2.73 -15.94
N THR A 300 27.17 2.46 -15.17
CA THR A 300 28.42 1.87 -15.65
C THR A 300 28.64 0.53 -14.95
N LEU A 301 29.19 -0.43 -15.69
CA LEU A 301 29.63 -1.71 -15.12
C LEU A 301 31.10 -1.56 -14.71
N TRP A 302 31.40 -1.97 -13.48
CA TRP A 302 32.74 -2.00 -12.90
C TRP A 302 33.22 -3.43 -12.74
#